data_AF-A0A535MDI3-F1
#
_entry.id   AF-A0A535MDI3-F1
#
_cell.length_a   1.000
_cell.length_b   1.000
_cell.length_c   1.000
_cell.angle_alpha   90.00
_cell.angle_beta   90.00
_cell.angle_gamma   90.00
#
_symmetry.space_group_name_H-M   'P 1'
#
loop_
_entity.id
_entity.type
_entity.pdbx_description
1 polymer ?
#
loop_
_entity_poly.entity_id
_entity_poly.type
_entity_poly.pdbx_seq_one_letter_code
_entity_poly.pdbx_strand_id
1 'polypeptide(L)'
;MGRARQEDTPVDFREYLKRKCREQGISLHRLAVRCDLNQIYFYQAVNKNKENPPPWVLRRAAPHLGVSYVEIMIAAGHLTERDLKDYAERSGVREREREKVGV
;
A
#
# COMPACT_ATOMS: atom_id res chain seq x y z
N MET A 1 32.77 -18.67 5.74
CA MET A 1 31.61 -18.37 4.88
C MET A 1 30.43 -17.96 5.76
N GLY A 2 30.29 -16.68 6.07
CA GLY A 2 29.09 -16.16 6.72
C GLY A 2 28.03 -15.92 5.65
N ARG A 3 26.88 -16.60 5.74
CA ARG A 3 25.72 -16.27 4.91
C ARG A 3 25.35 -14.81 5.20
N ALA A 4 25.52 -13.95 4.20
CA ALA A 4 24.97 -12.61 4.23
C ALA A 4 23.49 -12.72 4.57
N ARG A 5 23.07 -12.15 5.69
CA ARG A 5 21.66 -11.88 5.94
C ARG A 5 21.23 -11.00 4.78
N GLN A 6 20.34 -11.51 3.93
CA GLN A 6 19.69 -10.69 2.93
C GLN A 6 18.88 -9.65 3.71
N GLU A 7 19.43 -8.44 3.84
CA GLU A 7 18.68 -7.26 4.21
C GLU A 7 17.65 -7.05 3.10
N ASP A 8 16.40 -7.38 3.40
CA ASP A 8 15.23 -7.08 2.58
C ASP A 8 15.16 -5.56 2.44
N THR A 9 15.82 -5.05 1.40
CA THR A 9 15.80 -3.62 1.11
C THR A 9 14.35 -3.30 0.77
N PRO A 10 13.70 -2.33 1.44
CA PRO A 10 12.32 -2.00 1.12
C PRO A 10 12.27 -1.69 -0.36
N VAL A 11 11.55 -2.53 -1.11
CA VAL A 11 11.36 -2.35 -2.55
C VAL A 11 10.88 -0.91 -2.73
N ASP A 12 11.68 -0.08 -3.40
CA ASP A 12 11.33 1.32 -3.65
C ASP A 12 9.88 1.36 -4.15
N PHE A 13 9.01 2.06 -3.41
CA PHE A 13 7.58 2.13 -3.72
C PHE A 13 7.36 2.63 -5.16
N ARG A 14 8.28 3.44 -5.67
CA ARG A 14 8.28 3.88 -7.07
C ARG A 14 8.47 2.73 -8.05
N GLU A 15 9.38 1.79 -7.77
CA GLU A 15 9.58 0.60 -8.59
C GLU A 15 8.38 -0.35 -8.49
N TYR A 16 7.77 -0.49 -7.31
CA TYR A 16 6.49 -1.17 -7.14
C TYR A 16 5.41 -0.58 -8.06
N LEU A 17 5.25 0.76 -8.07
CA LEU A 17 4.29 1.44 -8.93
C LEU A 17 4.57 1.23 -10.42
N LYS A 18 5.82 1.31 -10.85
CA LYS A 18 6.20 1.07 -12.25
C LYS A 18 5.85 -0.34 -12.69
N ARG A 19 6.14 -1.34 -11.85
CA ARG A 19 5.80 -2.74 -12.11
C ARG A 19 4.29 -2.90 -12.26
N LYS A 20 3.50 -2.37 -11.32
CA LYS A 20 2.03 -2.43 -11.38
C LYS A 20 1.45 -1.69 -12.59
N CYS A 21 2.02 -0.55 -12.96
CA CYS A 21 1.64 0.16 -14.19
C CYS A 21 1.88 -0.72 -15.44
N ARG A 22 3.02 -1.41 -15.52
CA ARG A 22 3.34 -2.32 -16.63
C ARG A 22 2.36 -3.50 -16.71
N GLU A 23 1.99 -4.10 -15.58
CA GLU A 23 0.97 -5.16 -15.51
C GLU A 23 -0.39 -4.69 -16.05
N GLN A 24 -0.73 -3.42 -15.83
CA GLN A 24 -1.98 -2.80 -16.31
C GLN A 24 -1.88 -2.16 -17.70
N GLY A 25 -0.73 -2.25 -18.36
CA GLY A 25 -0.50 -1.64 -19.68
C GLY A 25 -0.57 -0.11 -19.68
N ILE A 26 -0.25 0.56 -18.57
CA ILE A 26 -0.24 2.02 -18.45
C ILE A 26 1.15 2.55 -18.06
N SER A 27 1.38 3.84 -18.33
CA SER A 27 2.55 4.55 -17.81
C SER A 27 2.25 5.18 -16.46
N LEU A 28 3.31 5.52 -15.71
CA LEU A 28 3.17 6.27 -14.46
C LEU A 28 2.49 7.64 -14.65
N HIS A 29 2.74 8.28 -15.80
CA HIS A 29 2.04 9.51 -16.19
C HIS A 29 0.54 9.24 -16.41
N ARG A 30 0.19 8.16 -17.13
CA ARG A 30 -1.21 7.82 -17.37
C ARG A 30 -1.95 7.43 -16.08
N LEU A 31 -1.25 6.84 -15.11
CA LEU A 31 -1.77 6.63 -13.77
C LEU A 31 -2.12 7.97 -13.08
N ALA A 32 -1.23 8.95 -13.10
CA ALA A 32 -1.48 10.27 -12.50
C ALA A 32 -2.75 10.93 -13.09
N VAL A 33 -2.91 10.85 -14.42
CA VAL A 33 -4.10 11.33 -15.13
C VAL A 33 -5.36 10.58 -14.68
N ARG A 34 -5.30 9.24 -14.58
CA ARG A 34 -6.45 8.42 -14.15
C ARG A 34 -6.87 8.71 -12.71
N CYS A 35 -5.90 8.99 -11.84
CA CYS A 35 -6.16 9.38 -10.45
C CYS A 35 -6.77 10.79 -10.31
N ASP A 36 -6.90 11.56 -11.41
CA ASP A 36 -7.31 12.96 -11.39
C ASP A 36 -6.45 13.78 -10.42
N LEU A 37 -5.13 13.63 -10.54
CA LEU A 37 -4.15 14.31 -9.71
C LEU A 37 -3.31 15.26 -10.55
N ASN A 38 -2.97 16.41 -9.97
CA ASN A 38 -1.94 17.26 -10.55
C ASN A 38 -0.64 16.46 -10.72
N GLN A 39 -0.08 16.46 -11.93
CA GLN A 39 1.08 15.65 -12.27
C GLN A 39 2.28 15.95 -11.36
N ILE A 40 2.58 17.22 -11.08
CA ILE A 40 3.70 17.63 -10.23
C ILE A 40 3.48 17.07 -8.82
N TYR A 41 2.28 17.24 -8.28
CA TYR A 41 1.92 16.72 -6.96
C TYR A 41 2.05 15.19 -6.90
N PHE A 42 1.55 14.47 -7.90
CA PHE A 42 1.67 13.01 -7.96
C PHE A 42 3.13 12.55 -7.92
N TYR A 43 3.99 13.15 -8.76
CA TYR A 43 5.41 12.80 -8.78
C TYR A 43 6.12 13.14 -7.47
N GLN A 44 5.77 14.26 -6.83
CA GLN A 44 6.30 14.59 -5.49
C GLN A 44 5.86 13.56 -4.45
N ALA A 45 4.61 13.12 -4.49
CA ALA A 45 4.08 12.14 -3.55
C ALA A 45 4.74 10.76 -3.69
N VAL A 46 5.12 10.35 -4.90
CA VAL A 46 5.67 9.00 -5.15
C VAL A 46 7.19 8.92 -5.25
N ASN A 47 7.90 10.04 -5.46
CA ASN A 47 9.37 10.06 -5.58
C ASN A 47 10.07 10.55 -4.30
N LYS A 48 9.35 11.07 -3.30
CA LYS A 48 10.00 11.53 -2.06
C LYS A 48 10.50 10.31 -1.28
N ASN A 49 11.78 9.98 -1.44
CA ASN A 49 12.49 8.88 -0.76
C ASN A 49 12.41 8.89 0.78
N LYS A 50 11.80 9.92 1.41
CA LYS A 50 11.66 10.06 2.87
C LYS A 50 10.21 10.05 3.36
N GLU A 51 9.23 10.21 2.48
CA GLU A 51 7.82 10.33 2.86
C GLU A 51 6.98 9.42 1.98
N ASN A 52 6.29 8.47 2.60
CA ASN A 52 5.35 7.60 1.91
C ASN A 52 4.22 8.47 1.31
N PRO A 53 3.73 8.15 0.09
CA PRO A 53 2.62 8.89 -0.50
C PRO A 53 1.42 8.87 0.45
N PRO A 54 0.68 9.99 0.60
CA PRO A 54 -0.40 10.04 1.59
C PRO A 54 -1.52 9.03 1.26
N PRO A 55 -2.22 8.50 2.27
CA PRO A 55 -3.18 7.39 2.08
C PRO A 55 -4.28 7.66 1.05
N TRP A 56 -4.69 8.92 0.88
CA TRP A 56 -5.71 9.29 -0.09
C TRP A 56 -5.21 9.21 -1.55
N VAL A 57 -3.91 9.46 -1.79
CA VAL A 57 -3.28 9.25 -3.12
C VAL A 57 -3.27 7.76 -3.44
N LEU A 58 -2.90 6.93 -2.47
CA LEU A 58 -2.89 5.47 -2.60
C LEU A 58 -4.29 4.92 -2.89
N ARG A 59 -5.31 5.45 -2.21
CA ARG A 59 -6.71 5.08 -2.43
C ARG A 59 -7.18 5.34 -3.86
N ARG A 60 -6.74 6.44 -4.47
CA ARG A 60 -7.06 6.75 -5.88
C ARG A 60 -6.28 5.88 -6.86
N ALA A 61 -5.02 5.54 -6.55
CA ALA A 61 -4.17 4.74 -7.43
C ALA A 61 -4.56 3.26 -7.48
N ALA A 62 -4.95 2.67 -6.33
CA ALA A 62 -5.27 1.25 -6.18
C ALA A 62 -6.16 0.66 -7.31
N PRO A 63 -7.34 1.22 -7.63
CA PRO A 63 -8.20 0.65 -8.67
C PRO A 63 -7.57 0.66 -10.07
N HIS A 64 -6.69 1.62 -10.35
CA HIS A 64 -6.00 1.71 -11.65
C HIS A 64 -4.78 0.80 -11.75
N LEU A 65 -4.36 0.21 -10.63
CA LEU A 65 -3.23 -0.70 -10.52
C LEU A 65 -3.68 -2.17 -10.35
N GLY A 66 -4.99 -2.42 -10.26
CA GLY A 66 -5.54 -3.76 -10.07
C GLY A 66 -5.17 -4.37 -8.71
N VAL A 67 -5.03 -3.52 -7.67
CA VAL A 67 -4.73 -3.94 -6.30
C VAL A 67 -5.76 -3.36 -5.34
N SER A 68 -5.94 -4.02 -4.21
CA SER A 68 -6.74 -3.49 -3.11
C SER A 68 -6.06 -2.30 -2.44
N TYR A 69 -6.85 -1.51 -1.71
CA TYR A 69 -6.33 -0.40 -0.93
C TYR A 69 -5.35 -0.86 0.16
N VAL A 70 -5.61 -2.01 0.79
CA VAL A 70 -4.74 -2.54 1.85
C VAL A 70 -3.39 -2.98 1.28
N GLU A 71 -3.37 -3.68 0.14
CA GLU A 71 -2.13 -4.12 -0.50
C GLU A 71 -1.21 -2.93 -0.87
N ILE A 72 -1.76 -1.86 -1.43
CA ILE A 72 -0.94 -0.68 -1.78
C ILE A 72 -0.46 0.07 -0.54
N MET A 73 -1.23 0.06 0.56
CA MET A 73 -0.81 0.65 1.84
C MET A 73 0.38 -0.12 2.44
N ILE A 74 0.38 -1.45 2.34
CA ILE A 74 1.52 -2.28 2.75
C ILE A 74 2.74 -2.00 1.86
N ALA A 75 2.55 -2.01 0.54
CA ALA A 75 3.63 -1.75 -0.40
C ALA A 75 4.26 -0.35 -0.22
N ALA A 76 3.45 0.64 0.18
CA ALA A 76 3.90 1.98 0.50
C ALA A 76 4.46 2.13 1.91
N GLY A 77 4.49 1.06 2.73
CA GLY A 77 5.03 1.10 4.09
C GLY A 77 4.15 1.80 5.13
N HIS A 78 2.85 2.00 4.85
CA HIS A 78 1.90 2.53 5.84
C HIS A 78 1.35 1.45 6.78
N LEU A 79 1.32 0.21 6.32
CA LEU A 79 0.84 -0.93 7.10
C LEU A 79 1.88 -2.05 7.03
N THR A 80 1.99 -2.77 8.13
CA THR A 80 2.77 -4.00 8.23
C THR A 80 1.83 -5.19 8.44
N GLU A 81 2.34 -6.40 8.21
CA GLU A 81 1.60 -7.63 8.53
C GLU A 81 1.23 -7.71 10.03
N ARG A 82 2.06 -7.10 10.89
CA ARG A 82 1.79 -7.02 12.33
C ARG A 82 0.56 -6.16 12.63
N ASP A 83 0.43 -5.01 11.96
CA ASP A 83 -0.74 -4.13 12.14
C ASP A 83 -2.04 -4.86 11.76
N LEU A 84 -1.99 -5.66 10.70
CA LEU A 84 -3.14 -6.48 10.27
C LEU A 84 -3.47 -7.58 11.27
N LYS A 85 -2.45 -8.25 11.82
CA LYS A 85 -2.62 -9.27 12.84
C LYS A 85 -3.23 -8.69 14.12
N ASP A 86 -2.68 -7.57 14.60
CA ASP A 86 -3.18 -6.89 15.80
C ASP A 86 -4.65 -6.45 15.62
N TYR A 87 -5.03 -6.00 14.42
CA TYR A 87 -6.43 -5.68 14.09
C TYR A 87 -7.33 -6.92 14.07
N ALA A 88 -6.89 -8.01 13.45
CA ALA A 88 -7.63 -9.27 13.37
C ALA A 88 -7.88 -9.87 14.77
N GLU A 89 -6.86 -9.85 15.63
CA GLU A 89 -6.97 -10.33 17.01
C GLU A 89 -8.00 -9.51 17.80
N ARG A 90 -7.98 -8.17 17.70
CA ARG A 90 -8.95 -7.29 18.39
C ARG A 90 -10.37 -7.40 17.85
N SER A 91 -10.53 -7.58 16.54
CA SER A 91 -11.85 -7.74 15.91
C SER A 91 -12.47 -9.10 16.24
N GLY A 92 -11.65 -10.17 16.28
CA GLY A 92 -12.10 -11.50 16.72
C GLY A 92 -12.49 -11.55 18.21
N VAL A 93 -11.91 -10.71 19.08
CA VAL A 93 -12.35 -10.57 20.47
C VAL A 93 -13.75 -9.94 20.55
N ARG A 94 -14.01 -8.89 19.76
CA ARG A 94 -15.32 -8.21 19.74
C ARG A 94 -16.46 -9.10 19.23
N GLU A 95 -16.19 -9.98 18.28
CA GLU A 95 -17.20 -10.91 17.76
C GLU A 95 -17.62 -11.94 18.83
N ARG A 96 -16.64 -12.48 19.58
CA ARG A 96 -16.90 -13.40 20.71
C ARG A 96 -17.61 -12.72 21.89
N GLU A 97 -17.39 -11.44 22.11
CA GLU A 97 -18.11 -10.67 23.14
C GLU A 97 -19.57 -10.42 22.75
N ARG A 98 -19.84 -10.12 21.48
CA ARG A 98 -21.22 -9.97 20.96
C ARG A 98 -22.04 -11.24 21.09
N GLU A 99 -21.43 -12.41 20.88
CA GLU A 99 -22.09 -13.71 21.00
C GLU A 99 -22.46 -14.06 22.45
N LYS A 100 -21.71 -13.55 23.43
CA LYS A 100 -21.95 -13.77 24.88
C LYS A 100 -23.02 -12.86 25.49
N VAL A 101 -23.34 -11.74 24.86
CA VAL A 101 -24.36 -10.78 25.33
C VAL A 101 -25.75 -11.08 24.74
N GLY A 102 -25.84 -12.06 23.84
CA GLY A 102 -27.09 -12.52 23.21
C GLY A 102 -27.75 -13.74 23.84
N VAL A 103 -27.34 -14.17 25.05
CA VAL A 103 -27.95 -15.27 25.82
C VAL A 103 -28.57 -14.73 27.10
#